data_AF-A0A0Q9NKS7-F1
#
_entry.id   AF-A0A0Q9NKS7-F1
#
_cell.length_a   1.000
_cell.length_b   1.000
_cell.length_c   1.000
_cell.angle_alpha   90.00
_cell.angle_beta   90.00
_cell.angle_gamma   90.00
#
_symmetry.space_group_name_H-M   'P 1'
#
loop_
_entity.id
_entity.type
_entity.pdbx_description
1 polymer ?
#
loop_
_entity_poly.entity_id
_entity_poly.type
_entity_poly.pdbx_seq_one_letter_code
_entity_poly.pdbx_strand_id
1 'polypeptide(L)'
;MPAATPADLEYPFTGPWLVQNSPANRIPSHGTRLFATSHAIDFTPLDRNGRSAPVTLASLFRPEPPEQFVGFGRAVTAPASGIVLAAHDGEPDHAAFRGFPSIRYAASQARRVREGWPGLAGNHVIIGSGAVFIALCHLQRGSVRVRPGQPVECGEMVGRCGNSGNSTEPHLHVQAMDSADPARASGVPLSFRGGLPRNGNIVHA
;
A
#
# COMPACT_ATOMS: atom_id res chain seq x y z
N MET A 1 -15.64 -4.38 -23.38
CA MET A 1 -14.27 -3.89 -23.61
C MET A 1 -13.32 -5.05 -23.37
N PRO A 2 -12.26 -5.24 -24.17
CA PRO A 2 -11.23 -6.22 -23.82
C PRO A 2 -10.69 -5.92 -22.42
N ALA A 3 -10.42 -6.96 -21.62
CA ALA A 3 -9.80 -6.76 -20.32
C ALA A 3 -8.44 -6.09 -20.54
N ALA A 4 -8.19 -4.97 -19.87
CA ALA A 4 -6.90 -4.30 -19.92
C ALA A 4 -5.82 -5.30 -19.50
N THR A 5 -4.72 -5.35 -20.25
CA THR A 5 -3.56 -6.20 -19.91
C THR A 5 -3.09 -5.86 -18.50
N PRO A 6 -2.93 -6.84 -17.60
CA PRO A 6 -2.43 -6.58 -16.26
C PRO A 6 -1.03 -5.96 -16.30
N ALA A 7 -0.79 -5.01 -15.41
CA ALA A 7 0.56 -4.56 -15.10
C ALA A 7 1.24 -5.66 -14.28
N ASP A 8 2.20 -6.37 -14.89
CA ASP A 8 2.96 -7.42 -14.23
C ASP A 8 4.17 -6.85 -13.49
N LEU A 9 4.22 -7.07 -12.19
CA LEU A 9 5.14 -6.43 -11.25
C LEU A 9 6.02 -7.45 -10.53
N GLU A 10 7.17 -7.00 -10.04
CA GLU A 10 7.87 -7.68 -8.95
C GLU A 10 7.23 -7.34 -7.60
N TYR A 11 7.41 -8.23 -6.62
CA TYR A 11 7.00 -7.92 -5.26
C TYR A 11 7.91 -6.80 -4.69
N PRO A 12 7.33 -5.68 -4.22
CA PRO A 12 8.08 -4.50 -3.77
C PRO A 12 8.67 -4.64 -2.35
N PHE A 13 9.05 -5.86 -1.96
CA PHE A 13 9.52 -6.19 -0.62
C PHE A 13 10.24 -7.55 -0.62
N THR A 14 10.81 -7.91 0.53
CA THR A 14 11.38 -9.24 0.79
C THR A 14 10.73 -9.94 1.98
N GLY A 15 10.77 -11.27 1.99
CA GLY A 15 10.27 -12.10 3.09
C GLY A 15 8.76 -12.34 3.05
N PRO A 16 8.15 -12.85 4.14
CA PRO A 16 6.73 -13.20 4.15
C PRO A 16 5.81 -11.99 4.35
N TRP A 17 4.80 -11.89 3.48
CA TRP A 17 3.74 -10.88 3.57
C TRP A 17 2.38 -11.53 3.32
N LEU A 18 1.41 -11.25 4.20
CA LEU A 18 0.01 -11.65 4.05
C LEU A 18 -0.66 -10.77 2.99
N VAL A 19 -1.38 -11.39 2.07
CA VAL A 19 -2.16 -10.69 1.07
C VAL A 19 -3.55 -10.36 1.62
N GLN A 20 -3.93 -9.09 1.50
CA GLN A 20 -5.23 -8.56 1.89
C GLN A 20 -5.77 -7.64 0.79
N ASN A 21 -7.08 -7.39 0.80
CA ASN A 21 -7.77 -6.53 -0.16
C ASN A 21 -7.35 -6.77 -1.63
N SER A 22 -7.21 -8.03 -2.03
CA SER A 22 -6.83 -8.40 -3.39
C SER A 22 -8.00 -8.31 -4.37
N PRO A 23 -7.77 -7.79 -5.59
CA PRO A 23 -8.77 -7.77 -6.64
C PRO A 23 -9.12 -9.17 -7.17
N ALA A 24 -8.32 -10.21 -6.86
CA ALA A 24 -8.70 -11.59 -7.16
C ALA A 24 -9.92 -12.06 -6.35
N ASN A 25 -10.19 -11.41 -5.22
CA ASN A 25 -11.32 -11.74 -4.34
C ASN A 25 -12.54 -10.87 -4.61
N ARG A 26 -12.34 -9.58 -4.92
CA ARG A 26 -13.43 -8.63 -5.18
C ARG A 26 -12.92 -7.42 -5.97
N ILE A 27 -13.72 -6.92 -6.92
CA ILE A 27 -13.49 -5.64 -7.59
C ILE A 27 -14.73 -4.75 -7.40
N PRO A 28 -14.60 -3.50 -6.91
CA PRO A 28 -13.38 -2.88 -6.41
C PRO A 28 -12.87 -3.55 -5.13
N SER A 29 -11.56 -3.78 -5.05
CA SER A 29 -10.95 -4.49 -3.93
C SER A 29 -11.14 -3.76 -2.59
N HIS A 30 -11.04 -2.44 -2.63
CA HIS A 30 -11.20 -1.55 -1.46
C HIS A 30 -12.62 -1.00 -1.32
N GLY A 31 -13.61 -1.58 -2.02
CA GLY A 31 -15.01 -1.17 -1.95
C GLY A 31 -15.34 0.15 -2.66
N THR A 32 -14.36 0.79 -3.29
CA THR A 32 -14.52 2.03 -4.04
C THR A 32 -13.64 2.08 -5.29
N ARG A 33 -14.03 2.88 -6.28
CA ARG A 33 -13.24 3.20 -7.47
C ARG A 33 -12.55 4.57 -7.38
N LEU A 34 -12.85 5.34 -6.34
CA LEU A 34 -12.22 6.64 -6.13
C LEU A 34 -10.71 6.46 -6.05
N PHE A 35 -9.96 7.43 -6.60
CA PHE A 35 -8.50 7.43 -6.57
C PHE A 35 -7.86 6.18 -7.20
N ALA A 36 -8.50 5.61 -8.22
CA ALA A 36 -8.05 4.43 -8.96
C ALA A 36 -7.80 3.16 -8.10
N THR A 37 -8.43 3.04 -6.93
CA THR A 37 -8.20 1.91 -6.01
C THR A 37 -8.92 0.61 -6.40
N SER A 38 -9.57 0.53 -7.57
CA SER A 38 -10.41 -0.62 -7.90
C SER A 38 -9.65 -1.95 -8.00
N HIS A 39 -8.39 -1.89 -8.42
CA HIS A 39 -7.49 -3.04 -8.58
C HIS A 39 -6.28 -2.95 -7.65
N ALA A 40 -6.35 -2.14 -6.59
CA ALA A 40 -5.29 -2.08 -5.59
C ALA A 40 -5.22 -3.36 -4.74
N ILE A 41 -4.10 -3.60 -4.11
CA ILE A 41 -3.83 -4.77 -3.26
C ILE A 41 -2.99 -4.38 -2.05
N ASP A 42 -3.24 -5.02 -0.92
CA ASP A 42 -2.49 -4.79 0.33
C ASP A 42 -1.62 -5.99 0.68
N PHE A 43 -0.44 -5.67 1.18
CA PHE A 43 0.49 -6.64 1.72
C PHE A 43 0.84 -6.27 3.17
N THR A 44 0.63 -7.19 4.10
CA THR A 44 0.91 -7.00 5.53
C THR A 44 2.06 -7.91 5.97
N PRO A 45 3.19 -7.35 6.42
CA PRO A 45 4.34 -8.11 6.90
C PRO A 45 4.01 -9.06 8.04
N LEU A 46 4.58 -10.28 8.00
CA LEU A 46 4.42 -11.27 9.07
C LEU A 46 5.76 -11.63 9.73
N ASP A 47 5.72 -11.95 11.01
CA ASP A 47 6.81 -12.63 11.71
C ASP A 47 6.88 -14.13 11.35
N ARG A 48 7.85 -14.84 11.93
CA ARG A 48 8.01 -16.29 11.77
C ARG A 48 6.81 -17.13 12.24
N ASN A 49 5.90 -16.54 13.03
CA ASN A 49 4.71 -17.20 13.55
C ASN A 49 3.45 -16.82 12.74
N GLY A 50 3.61 -16.10 11.63
CA GLY A 50 2.50 -15.66 10.79
C GLY A 50 1.68 -14.50 11.37
N ARG A 51 2.28 -13.65 12.22
CA ARG A 51 1.58 -12.51 12.88
C ARG A 51 2.17 -11.18 12.45
N SER A 52 1.31 -10.16 12.25
CA SER A 52 1.74 -8.78 11.96
C SER A 52 2.22 -8.03 13.22
N ALA A 53 1.69 -8.38 14.39
CA ALA A 53 2.11 -7.90 15.71
C ALA A 53 1.65 -8.86 16.82
N PRO A 54 2.24 -8.82 18.03
CA PRO A 54 1.68 -9.49 19.20
C PRO A 54 0.21 -9.07 19.43
N VAL A 55 -0.66 -10.01 19.80
CA VAL A 55 -2.06 -9.72 20.15
C VAL A 55 -2.21 -9.88 21.65
N THR A 56 -2.69 -8.83 22.32
CA THR A 56 -2.92 -8.80 23.77
C THR A 56 -4.35 -8.38 24.07
N LEU A 57 -4.79 -8.51 25.33
CA LEU A 57 -6.09 -7.96 25.75
C LEU A 57 -6.17 -6.43 25.52
N ALA A 58 -5.05 -5.71 25.61
CA ALA A 58 -5.01 -4.28 25.34
C ALA A 58 -5.29 -3.96 23.86
N SER A 59 -4.90 -4.85 22.94
CA SER A 59 -5.13 -4.70 21.50
C SER A 59 -6.62 -4.66 21.13
N LEU A 60 -7.52 -5.11 22.03
CA LEU A 60 -8.98 -4.99 21.84
C LEU A 60 -9.49 -3.56 22.12
N PHE A 61 -8.81 -2.79 22.98
CA PHE A 61 -9.36 -1.56 23.54
C PHE A 61 -8.51 -0.32 23.27
N ARG A 62 -7.23 -0.46 22.92
CA ARG A 62 -6.30 0.65 22.78
C ARG A 62 -5.63 0.65 21.40
N PRO A 63 -5.45 1.84 20.78
CA PRO A 63 -4.53 1.98 19.66
C PRO A 63 -3.12 1.59 20.08
N GLU A 64 -2.35 1.05 19.15
CA GLU A 64 -1.02 0.52 19.39
C GLU A 64 0.03 1.30 18.60
N PRO A 65 1.22 1.57 19.17
CA PRO A 65 2.28 2.26 18.44
C PRO A 65 2.71 1.42 17.23
N PRO A 66 2.89 2.03 16.04
CA PRO A 66 3.17 1.29 14.82
C PRO A 66 4.49 0.52 14.88
N GLU A 67 5.44 0.95 15.71
CA GLU A 67 6.74 0.29 15.94
C GLU A 67 6.61 -1.14 16.51
N GLN A 68 5.45 -1.51 17.06
CA GLN A 68 5.19 -2.88 17.53
C GLN A 68 4.88 -3.86 16.39
N PHE A 69 4.61 -3.36 15.19
CA PHE A 69 4.24 -4.17 14.05
C PHE A 69 5.47 -4.50 13.22
N VAL A 70 5.54 -5.75 12.79
CA VAL A 70 6.64 -6.30 11.99
C VAL A 70 6.89 -5.47 10.74
N GLY A 71 5.83 -4.87 10.19
CA GLY A 71 5.92 -4.11 8.95
C GLY A 71 6.56 -2.75 9.06
N PHE A 72 6.45 -2.09 10.22
CA PHE A 72 6.91 -0.72 10.36
C PHE A 72 8.44 -0.65 10.18
N GLY A 73 8.89 0.17 9.24
CA GLY A 73 10.30 0.32 8.89
C GLY A 73 10.87 -0.74 7.94
N ARG A 74 10.09 -1.75 7.50
CA ARG A 74 10.56 -2.72 6.49
C ARG A 74 10.81 -2.03 5.16
N ALA A 75 11.87 -2.43 4.46
CA ALA A 75 12.21 -1.86 3.17
C ALA A 75 11.11 -2.10 2.14
N VAL A 76 10.83 -1.08 1.34
CA VAL A 76 9.95 -1.13 0.18
C VAL A 76 10.78 -0.79 -1.05
N THR A 77 10.65 -1.58 -2.10
CA THR A 77 11.41 -1.46 -3.35
C THR A 77 10.51 -1.10 -4.52
N ALA A 78 11.09 -0.59 -5.60
CA ALA A 78 10.39 -0.35 -6.84
C ALA A 78 9.94 -1.69 -7.46
N PRO A 79 8.63 -1.91 -7.70
CA PRO A 79 8.11 -3.15 -8.29
C PRO A 79 8.35 -3.27 -9.79
N ALA A 80 8.82 -2.18 -10.44
CA ALA A 80 9.20 -2.14 -11.84
C ALA A 80 10.18 -0.98 -12.05
N SER A 81 11.02 -1.08 -13.08
CA SER A 81 11.87 0.04 -13.51
C SER A 81 11.03 1.14 -14.14
N GLY A 82 11.40 2.40 -13.91
CA GLY A 82 10.64 3.54 -14.41
C GLY A 82 11.16 4.88 -13.93
N ILE A 83 10.31 5.91 -14.06
CA ILE A 83 10.60 7.27 -13.59
C ILE A 83 9.68 7.59 -12.42
N VAL A 84 10.23 8.08 -11.32
CA VAL A 84 9.44 8.58 -10.19
C VAL A 84 8.73 9.87 -10.64
N LEU A 85 7.39 9.86 -10.62
CA LEU A 85 6.57 11.01 -11.00
C LEU A 85 6.12 11.82 -9.78
N ALA A 86 5.92 11.15 -8.66
CA ALA A 86 5.56 11.78 -7.40
C ALA A 86 6.26 11.08 -6.24
N ALA A 87 6.66 11.86 -5.24
CA ALA A 87 7.15 11.37 -3.95
C ALA A 87 6.62 12.33 -2.88
N HIS A 88 5.91 11.80 -1.89
CA HIS A 88 5.37 12.56 -0.75
C HIS A 88 5.82 11.91 0.55
N ASP A 89 6.39 12.70 1.46
CA ASP A 89 7.04 12.18 2.68
C ASP A 89 6.81 13.08 3.92
N GLY A 90 5.67 13.78 3.94
CA GLY A 90 5.32 14.74 4.99
C GLY A 90 4.25 14.26 5.98
N GLU A 91 3.49 13.22 5.66
CA GLU A 91 2.36 12.76 6.47
C GLU A 91 2.85 12.04 7.73
N PRO A 92 2.28 12.33 8.91
CA PRO A 92 2.61 11.59 10.12
C PRO A 92 2.15 10.14 10.02
N ASP A 93 3.03 9.22 10.42
CA ASP A 93 2.59 7.90 10.86
C ASP A 93 1.74 8.05 12.13
N HIS A 94 0.73 7.20 12.28
CA HIS A 94 -0.12 7.19 13.46
C HIS A 94 -0.20 5.79 14.07
N ALA A 95 -0.86 5.70 15.23
CA ALA A 95 -1.10 4.42 15.89
C ALA A 95 -1.88 3.45 14.98
N ALA A 96 -1.62 2.15 15.13
CA ALA A 96 -2.45 1.11 14.57
C ALA A 96 -3.76 0.96 15.36
N PHE A 97 -4.84 0.67 14.66
CA PHE A 97 -6.19 0.58 15.18
C PHE A 97 -6.74 -0.83 14.94
N ARG A 98 -6.45 -1.74 15.88
CA ARG A 98 -7.07 -3.07 15.96
C ARG A 98 -8.21 -3.07 16.99
N GLY A 99 -9.03 -4.13 17.02
CA GLY A 99 -10.12 -4.25 17.99
C GLY A 99 -11.18 -3.14 17.87
N PHE A 100 -11.78 -2.73 18.99
CA PHE A 100 -12.78 -1.65 19.01
C PHE A 100 -12.28 -0.29 18.48
N PRO A 101 -11.01 0.12 18.68
CA PRO A 101 -10.45 1.31 18.03
C PRO A 101 -10.63 1.35 16.50
N SER A 102 -10.60 0.21 15.80
CA SER A 102 -10.81 0.13 14.34
C SER A 102 -12.17 0.69 13.89
N ILE A 103 -13.21 0.54 14.70
CA ILE A 103 -14.57 1.04 14.40
C ILE A 103 -14.59 2.57 14.43
N ARG A 104 -13.97 3.15 15.46
CA ARG A 104 -13.83 4.61 15.58
C ARG A 104 -12.99 5.16 14.43
N TYR A 105 -11.93 4.44 14.07
CA TYR A 105 -11.11 4.79 12.91
C TYR A 105 -11.91 4.78 11.60
N ALA A 106 -12.73 3.75 11.37
CA ALA A 106 -13.61 3.65 10.22
C ALA A 106 -14.63 4.81 10.14
N ALA A 107 -15.12 5.32 11.27
CA ALA A 107 -16.00 6.49 11.30
C ALA A 107 -15.31 7.79 10.82
N SER A 108 -13.97 7.84 10.81
CA SER A 108 -13.20 9.01 10.36
C SER A 108 -12.91 9.04 8.84
N GLN A 109 -13.27 7.98 8.11
CA GLN A 109 -12.94 7.78 6.69
C GLN A 109 -13.40 8.93 5.78
N ALA A 110 -14.60 9.46 6.01
CA ALA A 110 -15.14 10.56 5.21
C ALA A 110 -14.29 11.83 5.30
N ARG A 111 -13.58 12.06 6.42
CA ARG A 111 -12.65 13.19 6.56
C ARG A 111 -11.42 12.99 5.68
N ARG A 112 -10.83 11.79 5.68
CA ARG A 112 -9.65 11.47 4.86
C ARG A 112 -9.93 11.56 3.36
N VAL A 113 -11.12 11.14 2.93
CA VAL A 113 -11.55 11.31 1.53
C VAL A 113 -11.60 12.79 1.14
N ARG A 114 -12.03 13.69 2.04
CA ARG A 114 -12.04 15.15 1.81
C ARG A 114 -10.64 15.76 1.79
N GLU A 115 -9.68 15.17 2.49
CA GLU A 115 -8.25 15.54 2.44
C GLU A 115 -7.59 15.13 1.11
N GLY A 116 -8.31 14.39 0.25
CA GLY A 116 -7.85 14.00 -1.07
C GLY A 116 -6.81 12.87 -1.03
N TRP A 117 -6.02 12.78 -2.10
CA TRP A 117 -5.04 11.70 -2.25
C TRP A 117 -4.04 11.60 -1.08
N PRO A 118 -3.41 12.68 -0.58
CA PRO A 118 -2.48 12.57 0.56
C PRO A 118 -3.14 12.00 1.83
N GLY A 119 -4.39 12.37 2.12
CA GLY A 119 -5.13 11.84 3.28
C GLY A 119 -5.44 10.35 3.18
N LEU A 120 -5.53 9.82 1.95
CA LEU A 120 -5.74 8.40 1.67
C LEU A 120 -4.43 7.63 1.56
N ALA A 121 -3.53 8.06 0.69
CA ALA A 121 -2.27 7.36 0.40
C ALA A 121 -1.21 7.53 1.49
N GLY A 122 -1.26 8.60 2.28
CA GLY A 122 -0.18 8.93 3.20
C GLY A 122 1.10 9.33 2.46
N ASN A 123 2.25 8.99 3.04
CA ASN A 123 3.53 9.07 2.32
C ASN A 123 3.53 8.01 1.22
N HIS A 124 3.95 8.39 0.02
CA HIS A 124 3.83 7.53 -1.14
C HIS A 124 4.84 7.88 -2.24
N VAL A 125 5.04 6.93 -3.14
CA VAL A 125 5.79 7.10 -4.38
C VAL A 125 4.91 6.66 -5.55
N ILE A 126 4.89 7.44 -6.63
CA ILE A 126 4.28 7.05 -7.92
C ILE A 126 5.39 6.87 -8.94
N ILE A 127 5.49 5.68 -9.53
CA ILE A 127 6.46 5.32 -10.57
C ILE A 127 5.72 5.16 -11.90
N GLY A 128 6.13 5.92 -12.91
CA GLY A 128 5.68 5.70 -14.29
C GLY A 128 6.54 4.62 -14.95
N SER A 129 5.90 3.55 -15.43
CA SER A 129 6.53 2.45 -16.15
C SER A 129 5.73 2.14 -17.43
N GLY A 130 6.24 2.62 -18.57
CA GLY A 130 5.52 2.57 -19.84
C GLY A 130 4.20 3.34 -19.78
N ALA A 131 3.08 2.65 -20.02
CA ALA A 131 1.73 3.22 -20.00
C ALA A 131 1.03 3.13 -18.63
N VAL A 132 1.72 2.61 -17.60
CA VAL A 132 1.14 2.35 -16.27
C VAL A 132 1.82 3.20 -15.21
N PHE A 133 1.04 3.65 -14.24
CA PHE A 133 1.48 4.42 -13.09
C PHE A 133 1.27 3.61 -11.81
N ILE A 134 2.35 3.31 -11.10
CA ILE A 134 2.34 2.41 -9.94
C ILE A 134 2.50 3.25 -8.67
N ALA A 135 1.51 3.21 -7.79
CA ALA A 135 1.54 3.86 -6.48
C ALA A 135 1.91 2.85 -5.39
N LEU A 136 2.87 3.24 -4.54
CA LEU A 136 3.26 2.57 -3.31
C LEU A 136 2.93 3.51 -2.15
N CYS A 137 1.98 3.11 -1.30
CA CYS A 137 1.36 3.99 -0.30
C CYS A 137 1.69 3.57 1.14
N HIS A 138 1.22 4.39 2.09
CA HIS A 138 1.38 4.19 3.54
C HIS A 138 2.83 4.09 3.99
N LEU A 139 3.75 4.77 3.31
CA LEU A 139 5.17 4.74 3.63
C LEU A 139 5.44 5.44 4.98
N GLN A 140 6.54 5.04 5.61
CA GLN A 140 7.01 5.63 6.86
C GLN A 140 7.48 7.06 6.60
N ARG A 141 7.09 7.98 7.47
CA ARG A 141 7.49 9.39 7.39
C ARG A 141 9.01 9.54 7.46
N GLY A 142 9.55 10.37 6.57
CA GLY A 142 10.98 10.64 6.47
C GLY A 142 11.78 9.46 5.89
N SER A 143 11.12 8.45 5.33
CA SER A 143 11.79 7.26 4.81
C SER A 143 11.94 7.25 3.30
N VAL A 144 11.24 8.12 2.57
CA VAL A 144 11.24 8.12 1.10
C VAL A 144 12.61 8.57 0.60
N ARG A 145 13.23 7.75 -0.26
CA ARG A 145 14.63 7.94 -0.72
C ARG A 145 14.75 8.44 -2.15
N VAL A 146 13.61 8.68 -2.79
CA VAL A 146 13.53 9.05 -4.20
C VAL A 146 12.81 10.38 -4.37
N ARG A 147 12.99 11.01 -5.52
CA ARG A 147 12.38 12.32 -5.85
C ARG A 147 11.77 12.32 -7.25
N PRO A 148 10.79 13.19 -7.52
CA PRO A 148 10.25 13.34 -8.87
C PRO A 148 11.34 13.57 -9.92
N GLY A 149 11.22 12.90 -11.07
CA GLY A 149 12.19 12.89 -12.17
C GLY A 149 13.33 11.89 -12.03
N GLN A 150 13.48 11.22 -10.87
CA GLN A 150 14.52 10.22 -10.67
C GLN A 150 14.18 8.92 -11.41
N PRO A 151 15.08 8.37 -12.25
CA PRO A 151 14.96 6.99 -12.71
C PRO A 151 15.22 6.02 -11.56
N VAL A 152 14.44 4.94 -11.52
CA VAL A 152 14.62 3.85 -10.56
C VAL A 152 14.65 2.51 -11.28
N GLU A 153 15.47 1.60 -10.79
CA GLU A 153 15.50 0.21 -11.26
C GLU A 153 14.56 -0.67 -10.43
N CYS A 154 14.00 -1.71 -11.04
CA CYS A 154 13.23 -2.72 -10.31
C CYS A 154 14.06 -3.30 -9.17
N GLY A 155 13.50 -3.35 -7.95
CA GLY A 155 14.21 -3.78 -6.75
C GLY A 155 14.98 -2.66 -6.02
N GLU A 156 15.11 -1.46 -6.59
CA GLU A 156 15.72 -0.31 -5.92
C GLU A 156 14.87 0.14 -4.73
N MET A 157 15.50 0.43 -3.59
CA MET A 157 14.79 0.89 -2.39
C MET A 157 14.20 2.28 -2.59
N VAL A 158 12.88 2.41 -2.44
CA VAL A 158 12.16 3.69 -2.58
C VAL A 158 11.77 4.30 -1.24
N GLY A 159 11.61 3.47 -0.20
CA GLY A 159 11.23 3.91 1.13
C GLY A 159 11.08 2.76 2.11
N ARG A 160 10.32 2.99 3.18
CA ARG A 160 9.97 1.95 4.17
C ARG A 160 8.47 1.89 4.39
N CYS A 161 7.96 0.71 4.72
CA CYS A 161 6.58 0.48 5.11
C CYS A 161 6.29 1.25 6.42
N GLY A 162 5.20 2.00 6.44
CA GLY A 162 4.80 2.86 7.54
C GLY A 162 3.35 2.64 7.94
N ASN A 163 2.74 3.67 8.51
CA ASN A 163 1.33 3.70 8.90
C ASN A 163 0.73 5.10 8.72
N SER A 164 1.15 5.79 7.66
CA SER A 164 0.66 7.11 7.30
C SER A 164 -0.59 7.02 6.42
N GLY A 165 -1.35 8.12 6.30
CA GLY A 165 -2.56 8.17 5.47
C GLY A 165 -3.69 7.32 6.03
N ASN A 166 -4.42 6.63 5.16
CA ASN A 166 -5.58 5.82 5.52
C ASN A 166 -5.23 4.35 5.79
N SER A 167 -4.47 4.10 6.85
CA SER A 167 -4.05 2.75 7.21
C SER A 167 -4.63 2.32 8.56
N THR A 168 -5.01 1.05 8.75
CA THR A 168 -5.41 0.54 10.08
C THR A 168 -4.23 -0.04 10.85
N GLU A 169 -3.24 -0.60 10.16
CA GLU A 169 -2.00 -1.12 10.73
C GLU A 169 -0.90 -1.11 9.67
N PRO A 170 0.40 -1.14 10.02
CA PRO A 170 1.48 -1.10 9.03
C PRO A 170 1.37 -2.17 7.94
N HIS A 171 1.13 -1.72 6.72
CA HIS A 171 1.02 -2.54 5.51
C HIS A 171 1.44 -1.72 4.29
N LEU A 172 1.71 -2.39 3.18
CA LEU A 172 1.99 -1.74 1.90
C LEU A 172 0.78 -1.89 0.98
N HIS A 173 0.19 -0.76 0.60
CA HIS A 173 -0.81 -0.68 -0.46
C HIS A 173 -0.14 -0.44 -1.80
N VAL A 174 -0.48 -1.26 -2.79
CA VAL A 174 0.04 -1.18 -4.16
C VAL A 174 -1.14 -1.02 -5.12
N GLN A 175 -1.06 -0.05 -6.03
CA GLN A 175 -2.03 0.08 -7.11
C GLN A 175 -1.39 0.47 -8.43
N ALA A 176 -1.93 -0.05 -9.54
CA ALA A 176 -1.62 0.43 -10.88
C ALA A 176 -2.76 1.28 -11.42
N MET A 177 -2.41 2.30 -12.20
CA MET A 177 -3.31 3.32 -12.72
C MET A 177 -2.99 3.62 -14.18
N ASP A 178 -3.98 4.12 -14.93
CA ASP A 178 -3.85 4.51 -16.34
C ASP A 178 -3.46 6.00 -16.54
N SER A 179 -3.37 6.76 -15.45
CA SER A 179 -2.92 8.15 -15.42
C SER A 179 -2.15 8.45 -14.15
N ALA A 180 -1.24 9.42 -14.20
CA ALA A 180 -0.42 9.85 -13.07
C ALA A 180 -1.21 10.59 -11.98
N ASP A 181 -2.39 11.13 -12.31
CA ASP A 181 -3.28 11.81 -11.35
C ASP A 181 -4.31 10.81 -10.80
N PRO A 182 -4.17 10.33 -9.55
CA PRO A 182 -5.07 9.33 -8.98
C PRO A 182 -6.52 9.80 -8.96
N ALA A 183 -6.78 11.10 -8.79
CA ALA A 183 -8.14 11.63 -8.72
C ALA A 183 -8.89 11.53 -10.05
N ARG A 184 -8.17 11.37 -11.17
CA ARG A 184 -8.71 11.26 -12.53
C ARG A 184 -8.46 9.90 -13.18
N ALA A 185 -7.57 9.09 -12.60
CA ALA A 185 -7.20 7.79 -13.13
C ALA A 185 -8.24 6.70 -12.84
N SER A 186 -8.19 5.63 -13.65
CA SER A 186 -8.83 4.35 -13.38
C SER A 186 -7.79 3.32 -12.92
N GLY A 187 -8.21 2.40 -12.05
CA GLY A 187 -7.34 1.32 -11.58
C GLY A 187 -7.11 0.28 -12.68
N VAL A 188 -5.85 -0.03 -12.95
CA VAL A 188 -5.41 -1.04 -13.93
C VAL A 188 -5.23 -2.39 -13.20
N PRO A 189 -5.62 -3.53 -13.79
CA PRO A 189 -5.37 -4.83 -13.20
C PRO A 189 -3.89 -5.06 -12.90
N LEU A 190 -3.60 -5.71 -11.76
CA LEU A 190 -2.26 -6.07 -11.34
C LEU A 190 -2.02 -7.57 -11.51
N SER A 191 -0.77 -7.94 -11.78
CA SER A 191 -0.22 -9.26 -11.48
C SER A 191 1.18 -9.10 -10.88
N PHE A 192 1.64 -10.15 -10.20
CA PHE A 192 2.97 -10.25 -9.63
C PHE A 192 3.59 -11.55 -10.12
N ARG A 193 4.68 -11.45 -10.89
CA ARG A 193 5.35 -12.59 -11.53
C ARG A 193 4.37 -13.51 -12.29
N GLY A 194 3.45 -12.91 -13.06
CA GLY A 194 2.45 -13.61 -13.86
C GLY A 194 1.22 -14.13 -13.10
N GLY A 195 1.12 -13.89 -11.78
CA GLY A 195 -0.01 -14.34 -10.95
C GLY A 195 -0.61 -13.24 -10.08
N LEU A 196 -1.89 -13.33 -9.76
CA LEU A 196 -2.53 -12.40 -8.81
C LEU A 196 -2.88 -13.15 -7.51
N PRO A 197 -2.17 -12.89 -6.40
CA PRO A 197 -2.42 -13.62 -5.17
C PRO A 197 -3.76 -13.23 -4.54
N ARG A 198 -4.38 -14.16 -3.81
CA ARG A 198 -5.69 -13.99 -3.15
C ARG A 198 -5.52 -13.64 -1.67
N ASN A 199 -6.55 -13.05 -1.09
CA ASN A 199 -6.63 -12.80 0.35
C ASN A 199 -6.32 -14.08 1.14
N GLY A 200 -5.50 -13.95 2.19
CA GLY A 200 -5.08 -15.07 3.02
C GLY A 200 -3.88 -15.85 2.49
N ASN A 201 -3.43 -15.59 1.25
CA ASN A 201 -2.15 -16.13 0.78
C ASN A 201 -0.99 -15.42 1.50
N ILE A 202 0.07 -16.16 1.79
CA ILE A 202 1.35 -15.61 2.21
C ILE A 202 2.28 -15.69 1.00
N VAL A 203 2.74 -14.54 0.54
CA VAL A 203 3.71 -14.44 -0.56
C VAL A 203 5.11 -14.26 -0.01
N HIS A 204 6.08 -14.85 -0.70
CA HIS A 204 7.50 -14.78 -0.37
C HIS A 204 8.24 -14.19 -1.57
N ALA A 205 8.98 -13.12 -1.31
CA ALA A 205 9.77 -12.40 -2.30
C ALA A 205 11.23 -12.34 -1.86
#